data_AF-A0A7S4CP26-F1
#
_entry.id   AF-A0A7S4CP26-F1
#
_cell.length_a   1.000
_cell.length_b   1.000
_cell.length_c   1.000
_cell.angle_alpha   90.00
_cell.angle_beta   90.00
_cell.angle_gamma   90.00
#
_symmetry.space_group_name_H-M   'P 1'
#
loop_
_entity.id
_entity.type
_entity.pdbx_description
1 polymer ?
#
loop_
_entity_poly.entity_id
_entity_poly.type
_entity_poly.pdbx_seq_one_letter_code
_entity_poly.pdbx_strand_id
1 'polypeptide(L)'
;DRCLLTNSSQVHFVYFLAFIIAGGLVGLSWFMGITAYMMATSHLAVPAFEALSQEQRDWYNVVLNNVTRHSPHPRMLSRVIDIPDKKETPINPLKRLYLKLKLKVQTMLNSRGFVLCMFLIELVYFCILCTMHWGQSSLLSDIQRLAGCCALAAYVIDAVLKL
;
A
#
# COMPACT_ATOMS: atom_id res chain seq x y z
N ASP A 1 24.01 38.28 -44.31
CA ASP A 1 24.71 37.04 -43.90
C ASP A 1 24.51 36.64 -42.44
N ARG A 2 24.74 37.52 -41.44
CA ARG A 2 24.50 37.18 -40.01
C ARG A 2 23.03 36.87 -39.64
N CYS A 3 22.03 37.46 -40.30
CA CYS A 3 20.61 37.10 -40.09
C CYS A 3 20.19 35.75 -40.71
N LEU A 4 20.93 35.23 -41.70
CA LEU A 4 20.66 33.90 -42.29
C LEU A 4 21.23 32.77 -41.43
N LEU A 5 22.28 33.03 -40.65
CA LEU A 5 22.93 32.05 -39.77
C LEU A 5 22.13 31.78 -38.48
N THR A 6 21.39 32.74 -37.95
CA THR A 6 20.48 32.53 -36.79
C THR A 6 19.21 31.75 -37.14
N ASN A 7 18.75 31.83 -38.40
CA ASN A 7 17.64 30.99 -38.88
C ASN A 7 18.09 29.56 -39.20
N SER A 8 19.36 29.35 -39.59
CA SER A 8 19.90 28.02 -39.87
C SER A 8 19.85 27.11 -38.62
N SER A 9 20.25 27.60 -37.45
CA SER A 9 20.25 26.79 -36.22
C SER A 9 18.84 26.42 -35.76
N GLN A 10 17.88 27.33 -35.90
CA GLN A 10 16.47 27.06 -35.58
C GLN A 10 15.87 26.02 -36.54
N VAL A 11 16.19 26.11 -37.82
CA VAL A 11 15.75 25.14 -38.83
C VAL A 11 16.31 23.74 -38.53
N HIS A 12 17.60 23.61 -38.19
CA HIS A 12 18.19 22.32 -37.77
C HIS A 12 17.55 21.76 -36.50
N PHE A 13 17.21 22.61 -35.53
CA PHE A 13 16.50 22.20 -34.33
C PHE A 13 15.11 21.64 -34.64
N VAL A 14 14.35 22.29 -35.53
CA VAL A 14 13.03 21.81 -35.97
C VAL A 14 13.15 20.45 -36.68
N TYR A 15 14.16 20.25 -37.53
CA TYR A 15 14.42 18.95 -38.15
C TYR A 15 14.75 17.86 -37.13
N PHE A 16 15.57 18.17 -36.14
CA PHE A 16 15.92 17.23 -35.08
C PHE A 16 14.69 16.87 -34.21
N LEU A 17 13.86 17.86 -33.88
CA LEU A 17 12.61 17.64 -33.16
C LEU A 17 11.63 16.77 -33.96
N ALA A 18 11.49 17.03 -35.26
CA ALA A 18 10.67 16.20 -36.15
C ALA A 18 11.19 14.76 -36.24
N PHE A 19 12.51 14.57 -36.26
CA PHE A 19 13.14 13.24 -36.21
C PHE A 19 12.87 12.52 -34.87
N ILE A 20 12.92 13.21 -33.73
CA ILE A 20 12.58 12.62 -32.43
C ILE A 20 11.10 12.21 -32.39
N ILE A 21 10.19 13.03 -32.90
CA ILE A 21 8.76 12.72 -32.91
C ILE A 21 8.48 11.55 -33.87
N ALA A 22 8.98 11.60 -35.10
CA ALA A 22 8.74 10.55 -36.08
C ALA A 22 9.52 9.25 -35.78
N GLY A 23 10.80 9.34 -35.50
CA GLY A 23 11.65 8.17 -35.22
C GLY A 23 11.45 7.63 -33.80
N GLY A 24 11.41 8.52 -32.80
CA GLY A 24 11.25 8.13 -31.41
C GLY A 24 9.81 7.78 -31.08
N LEU A 25 8.89 8.74 -31.15
CA LEU A 25 7.52 8.52 -30.68
C LEU A 25 6.75 7.54 -31.58
N VAL A 26 6.78 7.72 -32.90
CA VAL A 26 6.07 6.79 -33.82
C VAL A 26 6.80 5.45 -33.92
N GLY A 27 8.14 5.46 -34.03
CA GLY A 27 8.93 4.23 -34.11
C GLY A 27 8.81 3.36 -32.85
N LEU A 28 8.92 3.93 -31.65
CA LEU A 28 8.74 3.18 -30.40
C LEU A 28 7.29 2.71 -30.22
N SER A 29 6.31 3.54 -30.55
CA SER A 29 4.90 3.15 -30.47
C SER A 29 4.58 1.99 -31.41
N TRP A 30 5.13 2.02 -32.63
CA TRP A 30 4.98 0.92 -33.58
C TRP A 30 5.69 -0.34 -33.04
N PHE A 31 6.94 -0.24 -32.61
CA PHE A 31 7.66 -1.38 -32.05
C PHE A 31 6.91 -2.02 -30.87
N MET A 32 6.44 -1.22 -29.91
CA MET A 32 5.63 -1.70 -28.79
C MET A 32 4.32 -2.35 -29.27
N GLY A 33 3.63 -1.74 -30.25
CA GLY A 33 2.42 -2.29 -30.85
C GLY A 33 2.66 -3.65 -31.52
N ILE A 34 3.74 -3.82 -32.29
CA ILE A 34 4.11 -5.11 -32.88
C ILE A 34 4.41 -6.12 -31.78
N THR A 35 5.26 -5.78 -30.79
CA THR A 35 5.61 -6.73 -29.73
C THR A 35 4.39 -7.20 -28.93
N ALA A 36 3.46 -6.29 -28.61
CA ALA A 36 2.19 -6.64 -27.96
C ALA A 36 1.31 -7.53 -28.86
N TYR A 37 1.21 -7.21 -30.15
CA TYR A 37 0.46 -8.03 -31.11
C TYR A 37 1.06 -9.43 -31.26
N MET A 38 2.39 -9.55 -31.36
CA MET A 38 3.09 -10.84 -31.42
C MET A 38 2.88 -11.64 -30.14
N MET A 39 2.94 -11.01 -28.96
CA MET A 39 2.61 -11.68 -27.69
C MET A 39 1.16 -12.16 -27.66
N ALA A 40 0.20 -11.37 -28.18
CA ALA A 40 -1.21 -11.72 -28.19
C ALA A 40 -1.57 -12.83 -29.20
N THR A 41 -0.86 -12.91 -30.34
CA THR A 41 -1.20 -13.81 -31.46
C THR A 41 -0.35 -15.07 -31.55
N SER A 42 0.83 -15.09 -30.93
CA SER A 42 1.62 -16.31 -30.89
C SER A 42 0.85 -17.40 -30.13
N HIS A 43 0.62 -18.56 -30.76
CA HIS A 43 0.19 -19.80 -30.08
C HIS A 43 1.26 -20.30 -29.07
N LEU A 44 2.41 -19.63 -29.02
CA LEU A 44 3.48 -19.69 -28.01
C LEU A 44 3.33 -18.65 -26.90
N ALA A 45 2.19 -17.96 -26.82
CA ALA A 45 1.69 -17.43 -25.56
C ALA A 45 1.34 -18.62 -24.66
N VAL A 46 2.36 -19.40 -24.31
CA VAL A 46 2.54 -19.97 -22.99
C VAL A 46 2.06 -18.83 -22.08
N PRO A 47 0.84 -18.91 -21.52
CA PRO A 47 0.39 -17.86 -20.60
C PRO A 47 1.56 -17.69 -19.63
N ALA A 48 1.94 -16.48 -19.21
CA ALA A 48 3.11 -16.31 -18.34
C ALA A 48 3.12 -17.31 -17.14
N PHE A 49 1.93 -17.78 -16.78
CA PHE A 49 1.63 -18.97 -15.98
C PHE A 49 2.30 -20.30 -16.38
N GLU A 50 2.32 -20.74 -17.64
CA GLU A 50 3.02 -21.95 -18.11
C GLU A 50 4.54 -21.79 -18.19
N ALA A 51 5.07 -20.55 -18.23
CA ALA A 51 6.51 -20.29 -18.09
C ALA A 51 7.00 -20.48 -16.64
N LEU A 52 6.07 -20.56 -15.68
CA LEU A 52 6.36 -20.88 -14.30
C LEU A 52 6.52 -22.39 -14.12
N SER A 53 7.48 -22.78 -13.28
CA SER A 53 7.53 -24.14 -12.76
C SER A 53 6.20 -24.52 -12.08
N GLN A 54 5.91 -25.81 -12.00
CA GLN A 54 4.67 -26.30 -11.40
C GLN A 54 4.47 -25.76 -9.97
N GLU A 55 5.54 -25.73 -9.18
CA GLU A 55 5.52 -25.19 -7.81
C GLU A 55 5.18 -23.69 -7.77
N GLN A 56 5.76 -22.90 -8.67
CA GLN A 56 5.46 -21.46 -8.76
C GLN A 56 4.01 -21.19 -9.20
N ARG A 57 3.43 -22.06 -10.03
CA ARG A 57 2.01 -21.98 -10.41
C ARG A 57 1.09 -22.21 -9.22
N ASP A 58 1.41 -23.20 -8.40
CA ASP A 58 0.62 -23.51 -7.21
C ASP A 58 0.66 -22.33 -6.22
N TRP A 59 1.83 -21.73 -6.00
CA TRP A 59 1.96 -20.51 -5.19
C TRP A 59 1.24 -19.31 -5.79
N TYR A 60 1.37 -19.09 -7.10
CA TYR A 60 0.67 -18.02 -7.81
C TYR A 60 -0.85 -18.15 -7.61
N ASN A 61 -1.40 -19.35 -7.74
CA ASN A 61 -2.82 -19.61 -7.52
C ASN A 61 -3.26 -19.40 -6.07
N VAL A 62 -2.43 -19.79 -5.09
CA VAL A 62 -2.72 -19.53 -3.67
C VAL A 62 -2.76 -18.02 -3.39
N VAL A 63 -1.77 -17.27 -3.88
CA VAL A 63 -1.71 -15.81 -3.72
C VAL A 63 -2.86 -15.14 -4.46
N LEU A 64 -3.12 -15.53 -5.70
CA LEU A 64 -4.23 -14.99 -6.50
C LEU A 64 -5.57 -15.23 -5.81
N ASN A 65 -5.82 -16.43 -5.28
CA ASN A 65 -7.04 -16.73 -4.53
C ASN A 65 -7.15 -15.95 -3.22
N ASN A 66 -6.03 -15.69 -2.54
CA ASN A 66 -6.01 -14.89 -1.31
C ASN A 66 -6.22 -13.38 -1.57
N VAL A 67 -5.73 -12.86 -2.70
CA VAL A 67 -5.85 -11.44 -3.07
C VAL A 67 -7.19 -11.13 -3.74
N THR A 68 -7.67 -11.99 -4.65
CA THR A 68 -8.92 -11.78 -5.41
C THR A 68 -10.18 -12.06 -4.60
N ARG A 69 -10.09 -12.84 -3.51
CA ARG A 69 -11.17 -12.94 -2.51
C ARG A 69 -11.21 -11.66 -1.65
N HIS A 70 -11.61 -10.55 -2.25
CA HIS A 70 -12.23 -9.43 -1.55
C HIS A 70 -13.70 -9.69 -1.23
N SER A 71 -14.23 -10.87 -1.57
CA SER A 71 -15.42 -11.34 -0.89
C SER A 71 -15.09 -11.35 0.61
N PRO A 72 -15.96 -10.79 1.47
CA PRO A 72 -15.85 -11.10 2.86
C PRO A 72 -15.99 -12.62 2.88
N HIS A 73 -14.90 -13.34 3.14
CA HIS A 73 -15.10 -14.46 4.04
C HIS A 73 -15.80 -13.79 5.21
N PRO A 74 -17.09 -14.08 5.48
CA PRO A 74 -17.55 -13.83 6.82
C PRO A 74 -16.47 -14.53 7.63
N ARG A 75 -15.64 -13.74 8.33
CA ARG A 75 -15.03 -14.27 9.54
C ARG A 75 -16.24 -14.88 10.20
N MET A 76 -16.26 -16.20 10.26
CA MET A 76 -17.07 -16.87 11.23
C MET A 76 -16.62 -16.27 12.56
N LEU A 77 -17.27 -15.16 12.93
CA LEU A 77 -17.63 -14.84 14.29
C LEU A 77 -18.51 -15.97 14.87
N SER A 78 -18.80 -17.05 14.10
CA SER A 78 -19.34 -18.33 14.58
C SER A 78 -18.30 -19.27 15.22
N ARG A 79 -17.18 -18.73 15.70
CA ARG A 79 -16.77 -19.14 17.04
C ARG A 79 -16.63 -17.88 17.89
N VAL A 80 -17.78 -17.40 18.36
CA VAL A 80 -18.06 -17.48 19.81
C VAL A 80 -17.09 -18.51 20.35
N ILE A 81 -16.08 -18.06 21.09
CA ILE A 81 -15.28 -18.97 21.90
C ILE A 81 -16.33 -19.74 22.67
N ASP A 82 -16.65 -20.95 22.22
CA ASP A 82 -17.40 -21.92 22.99
C ASP A 82 -16.45 -22.22 24.13
N ILE A 83 -16.52 -21.35 25.14
CA ILE A 83 -16.06 -21.64 26.48
C ILE A 83 -16.82 -22.92 26.77
N PRO A 84 -16.15 -24.09 26.84
CA PRO A 84 -16.86 -25.30 27.20
C PRO A 84 -17.59 -24.98 28.49
N ASP A 85 -18.90 -25.22 28.54
CA ASP A 85 -19.76 -25.06 29.70
C ASP A 85 -19.30 -26.03 30.81
N LYS A 86 -18.10 -25.77 31.33
CA LYS A 86 -17.57 -26.34 32.55
C LYS A 86 -18.28 -25.60 33.66
N LYS A 87 -19.40 -26.20 34.07
CA LYS A 87 -20.04 -26.12 35.39
C LYS A 87 -19.26 -25.20 36.32
N GLU A 88 -19.73 -23.96 36.44
CA GLU A 88 -19.03 -22.85 37.10
C GLU A 88 -18.62 -23.22 38.52
N THR A 89 -17.33 -23.46 38.74
CA THR A 89 -16.70 -23.22 40.04
C THR A 89 -16.80 -21.72 40.35
N PRO A 90 -17.03 -21.30 41.60
CA PRO A 90 -17.23 -19.89 41.95
C PRO A 90 -16.07 -19.04 41.42
N ILE A 91 -16.38 -18.25 40.38
CA ILE A 91 -15.40 -17.47 39.64
C ILE A 91 -14.91 -16.33 40.53
N ASN A 92 -13.62 -16.35 40.83
CA ASN A 92 -12.88 -15.31 41.55
C ASN A 92 -13.26 -13.91 40.98
N PRO A 93 -13.69 -12.92 41.79
CA PRO A 93 -14.22 -11.63 41.31
C PRO A 93 -13.27 -10.86 40.39
N LEU A 94 -11.96 -11.04 40.55
CA LEU A 94 -10.92 -10.46 39.68
C LEU A 94 -11.03 -10.96 38.22
N LYS A 95 -11.33 -12.24 38.01
CA LYS A 95 -11.49 -12.81 36.66
C LYS A 95 -12.72 -12.24 35.96
N ARG A 96 -13.79 -11.96 36.70
CA ARG A 96 -15.01 -11.32 36.20
C ARG A 96 -14.76 -9.86 35.82
N LEU A 97 -13.97 -9.12 36.59
CA LEU A 97 -13.58 -7.74 36.27
C LEU A 97 -12.73 -7.69 35.00
N TYR A 98 -11.76 -8.60 34.85
CA TYR A 98 -10.93 -8.72 33.66
C TYR A 98 -11.75 -9.01 32.40
N LEU A 99 -12.69 -9.96 32.47
CA LEU A 99 -13.59 -10.29 31.35
C LEU A 99 -14.43 -9.09 30.90
N LYS A 100 -14.96 -8.29 31.84
CA LYS A 100 -15.70 -7.07 31.53
C LYS A 100 -14.82 -6.00 30.89
N LEU A 101 -13.60 -5.80 31.39
CA LEU A 101 -12.66 -4.83 30.84
C LEU A 101 -12.23 -5.22 29.42
N LYS A 102 -11.86 -6.48 29.22
CA LYS A 102 -11.47 -7.01 27.91
C LYS A 102 -12.55 -6.80 26.86
N LEU A 103 -13.80 -7.09 27.19
CA LEU A 103 -14.91 -6.93 26.27
C LEU A 103 -15.13 -5.45 25.89
N LYS A 104 -14.94 -4.53 26.84
CA LYS A 104 -15.03 -3.08 26.60
C LYS A 104 -13.89 -2.53 25.75
N VAL A 105 -12.66 -3.03 25.95
CA VAL A 105 -11.50 -2.67 25.11
C VAL A 105 -11.70 -3.19 23.69
N GLN A 106 -12.17 -4.42 23.54
CA GLN A 106 -12.42 -5.02 22.22
C GLN A 106 -13.53 -4.28 21.45
N THR A 107 -14.60 -3.84 22.10
CA THR A 107 -15.63 -3.03 21.44
C THR A 107 -15.12 -1.66 21.03
N MET A 108 -14.24 -1.04 21.83
CA MET A 108 -13.58 0.22 21.48
C MET A 108 -12.67 0.06 20.26
N LEU A 109 -11.79 -0.94 20.25
CA LEU A 109 -10.84 -1.18 19.15
C LEU A 109 -11.52 -1.51 17.83
N ASN A 110 -12.63 -2.24 17.87
CA ASN A 110 -13.41 -2.57 16.67
C ASN A 110 -14.33 -1.43 16.21
N SER A 111 -14.39 -0.31 16.96
CA SER A 111 -15.20 0.83 16.55
C SER A 111 -14.58 1.50 15.32
N ARG A 112 -15.42 1.85 14.33
CA ARG A 112 -14.98 2.58 13.14
C ARG A 112 -14.32 3.91 13.50
N GLY A 113 -14.79 4.56 14.57
CA GLY A 113 -14.23 5.82 15.07
C GLY A 113 -12.78 5.68 15.52
N PHE A 114 -12.43 4.61 16.22
CA PHE A 114 -11.05 4.36 16.63
C PHE A 114 -10.13 4.10 15.42
N VAL A 115 -10.58 3.30 14.45
CA VAL A 115 -9.82 3.04 13.20
C VAL A 115 -9.60 4.34 12.41
N LEU A 116 -10.64 5.17 12.26
CA LEU A 116 -10.53 6.50 11.63
C LEU A 116 -9.56 7.42 12.38
N CYS A 117 -9.59 7.39 13.71
CA CYS A 117 -8.68 8.20 14.53
C CYS A 117 -7.22 7.81 14.31
N MET A 118 -6.90 6.52 14.36
CA MET A 118 -5.53 6.03 14.11
C MET A 118 -5.05 6.38 12.68
N PHE A 119 -5.95 6.27 11.69
CA PHE A 119 -5.65 6.67 10.32
C PHE A 119 -5.38 8.17 10.19
N LEU A 120 -6.13 9.03 10.89
CA LEU A 120 -5.89 10.47 10.90
C LEU A 120 -4.54 10.82 11.55
N ILE A 121 -4.15 10.13 12.62
CA ILE A 121 -2.84 10.31 13.25
C ILE A 121 -1.72 9.95 12.26
N GLU A 122 -1.86 8.84 11.53
CA GLU A 122 -0.91 8.42 10.50
C GLU A 122 -0.81 9.43 9.35
N LEU A 123 -1.95 9.93 8.87
CA LEU A 123 -2.00 10.94 7.82
C LEU A 123 -1.31 12.25 8.25
N VAL A 124 -1.61 12.73 9.46
CA VAL A 124 -0.97 13.94 10.01
C VAL A 124 0.54 13.73 10.16
N TYR A 125 0.96 12.57 10.68
CA TYR A 125 2.38 12.26 10.82
C TYR A 125 3.10 12.21 9.46
N PHE A 126 2.47 11.58 8.45
CA PHE A 126 2.98 11.58 7.08
C PHE A 126 3.14 13.00 6.53
N CYS A 127 2.14 13.87 6.72
CA CYS A 127 2.24 15.28 6.32
C CYS A 127 3.41 15.99 7.01
N ILE A 128 3.66 15.74 8.29
CA ILE A 128 4.80 16.31 9.03
C ILE A 128 6.13 15.82 8.42
N LEU A 129 6.26 14.53 8.11
CA LEU A 129 7.45 13.98 7.47
C LEU A 129 7.74 14.62 6.11
N CYS A 130 6.69 14.90 5.32
CA CYS A 130 6.83 15.57 4.02
C CYS A 130 7.36 17.02 4.12
N THR A 131 7.37 17.64 5.30
CA THR A 131 7.94 18.99 5.49
C THR A 131 9.46 19.00 5.66
N MET A 132 10.08 17.82 5.83
CA MET A 132 11.51 17.70 6.09
C MET A 132 12.32 18.10 4.85
N HIS A 133 13.21 19.09 5.02
CA HIS A 133 14.11 19.54 3.96
C HIS A 133 15.49 19.88 4.50
N TRP A 134 16.49 19.87 3.62
CA TRP A 134 17.86 20.18 4.00
C TRP A 134 18.00 21.67 4.34
N GLY A 135 18.73 21.99 5.41
CA GLY A 135 18.89 23.37 5.90
C GLY A 135 17.70 23.91 6.70
N GLN A 136 16.74 23.08 7.11
CA GLN A 136 15.63 23.50 7.95
C GLN A 136 16.08 24.05 9.32
N SER A 137 15.27 24.92 9.92
CA SER A 137 15.57 25.50 11.24
C SER A 137 15.59 24.44 12.33
N SER A 138 16.40 24.66 13.38
CA SER A 138 16.46 23.78 14.55
C SER A 138 15.09 23.59 15.20
N LEU A 139 14.28 24.66 15.27
CA LEU A 139 12.91 24.62 15.77
C LEU A 139 12.03 23.64 14.99
N LEU A 140 12.07 23.66 13.65
CA LEU A 140 11.26 22.76 12.83
C LEU A 140 11.71 21.30 13.02
N SER A 141 13.02 21.07 13.13
CA SER A 141 13.58 19.76 13.45
C SER A 141 13.11 19.23 14.81
N ASP A 142 13.04 20.09 15.83
CA ASP A 142 12.59 19.69 17.17
C ASP A 142 11.08 19.40 17.19
N ILE A 143 10.26 20.18 16.48
CA ILE A 143 8.83 19.90 16.30
C ILE A 143 8.62 18.54 15.62
N GLN A 144 9.38 18.24 14.56
CA GLN A 144 9.28 16.96 13.86
C GLN A 144 9.67 15.78 14.77
N ARG A 145 10.72 15.93 15.59
CA ARG A 145 11.11 14.90 16.57
C ARG A 145 10.03 14.67 17.62
N LEU A 146 9.45 15.74 18.17
CA LEU A 146 8.37 15.64 19.14
C LEU A 146 7.13 14.96 18.54
N ALA A 147 6.74 15.35 17.32
CA ALA A 147 5.65 14.72 16.60
C ALA A 147 5.89 13.22 16.36
N GLY A 148 7.13 12.84 16.02
CA GLY A 148 7.53 11.44 15.89
C GLY A 148 7.40 10.65 17.19
N CYS A 149 7.82 11.23 18.33
CA CYS A 149 7.64 10.60 19.65
C CYS A 149 6.16 10.41 20.00
N CYS A 150 5.32 11.40 19.71
CA CYS A 150 3.87 11.33 19.94
C CYS A 150 3.20 10.25 19.07
N ALA A 151 3.54 10.19 17.77
CA ALA A 151 3.02 9.18 16.86
C ALA A 151 3.45 7.77 17.30
N LEU A 152 4.72 7.59 17.66
CA LEU A 152 5.24 6.32 18.17
C LEU A 152 4.50 5.87 19.44
N ALA A 153 4.30 6.79 20.40
CA ALA A 153 3.53 6.49 21.61
C ALA A 153 2.10 6.04 21.29
N ALA A 154 1.42 6.71 20.34
CA ALA A 154 0.09 6.31 19.90
C ALA A 154 0.08 4.89 19.28
N TYR A 155 1.06 4.55 18.44
CA TYR A 155 1.18 3.20 17.87
C TYR A 155 1.50 2.13 18.90
N VAL A 156 2.36 2.43 19.88
CA VAL A 156 2.66 1.50 20.98
C VAL A 156 1.41 1.23 21.81
N ILE A 157 0.63 2.28 22.13
CA ILE A 157 -0.64 2.14 22.87
C ILE A 157 -1.62 1.28 22.04
N ASP A 158 -1.78 1.55 20.75
CA ASP A 158 -2.64 0.77 19.86
C ASP A 158 -2.21 -0.71 19.79
N ALA A 159 -0.91 -0.97 19.67
CA ALA A 159 -0.36 -2.33 19.67
C ALA A 159 -0.62 -3.06 20.99
N VAL A 160 -0.42 -2.40 22.13
CA VAL A 160 -0.66 -2.97 23.46
C VAL A 160 -2.14 -3.23 23.70
N LEU A 161 -3.03 -2.35 23.24
CA LEU A 161 -4.48 -2.57 23.36
C LEU A 161 -4.96 -3.76 22.52
N LYS A 162 -4.34 -4.00 21.37
CA LYS A 162 -4.66 -5.13 20.47
C LYS A 162 -4.11 -6.48 20.94
N LEU A 163 -3.07 -6.47 21.78
CA LEU A 163 -2.47 -7.67 22.40
C LEU A 163 -3.41 -8.29 23.45
#